data_AF-A0A1H2YZJ4-F1
#
_entry.id   AF-A0A1H2YZJ4-F1
#
_cell.length_a   1.000
_cell.length_b   1.000
_cell.length_c   1.000
_cell.angle_alpha   90.00
_cell.angle_beta   90.00
_cell.angle_gamma   90.00
#
_symmetry.space_group_name_H-M   'P 1'
#
loop_
_entity.id
_entity.type
_entity.pdbx_description
1 polymer ?
#
loop_
_entity_poly.entity_id
_entity_poly.type
_entity_poly.pdbx_seq_one_letter_code
_entity_poly.pdbx_strand_id
1 'polypeptide(L)'
;MELVGNLRPLQHDNTSPVSYFFRTGQDRAQLNDLVGETIWIKFKGEINCIHCGRRVKKTYNSGSCFPCFRDLAENDLCIVKPELCHFDKGTCRDEAFGAAHCMQPHIVYLALSSEVKVGITWKANMLKRWVDQGAIQGLPIAEVPSRKLAGQIEVELAQHISDKTNWRRMLKSEIAKRDLRKVREELFDTVPDQFRQYLLVDGEIHSISYPQVSIPEKITAWNLDKHQEVSGKLIGIKGQYLILDTGVLNVRKFSGYKVALVV
;
A
#
# COMPACT_ATOMS: atom_id res chain seq x y z
N MET A 1 -18.61 8.57 19.08
CA MET A 1 -19.04 7.83 17.86
C MET A 1 -18.59 6.38 17.98
N GLU A 2 -19.39 5.38 17.58
CA GLU A 2 -18.94 3.97 17.54
C GLU A 2 -19.21 3.34 16.16
N LEU A 3 -18.17 2.75 15.55
CA LEU A 3 -18.23 2.04 14.28
C LEU A 3 -17.71 0.62 14.46
N VAL A 4 -18.54 -0.39 14.19
CA VAL A 4 -18.21 -1.80 14.47
C VAL A 4 -18.29 -2.65 13.20
N GLY A 5 -17.28 -3.49 12.98
CA GLY A 5 -17.35 -4.53 11.95
C GLY A 5 -15.98 -5.06 11.54
N ASN A 6 -15.96 -5.83 10.45
CA ASN A 6 -14.74 -6.44 9.94
C ASN A 6 -13.86 -5.39 9.26
N LEU A 7 -12.70 -5.14 9.85
CA LEU A 7 -11.73 -4.15 9.40
C LEU A 7 -11.31 -4.42 7.95
N ARG A 8 -11.27 -3.37 7.15
CA ARG A 8 -10.68 -3.36 5.81
C ARG A 8 -9.43 -2.49 5.81
N PRO A 9 -8.53 -2.61 4.81
CA PRO A 9 -7.48 -1.62 4.61
C PRO A 9 -8.08 -0.21 4.56
N LEU A 10 -7.32 0.78 5.03
CA LEU A 10 -7.74 2.18 4.97
C LEU A 10 -8.11 2.53 3.53
N GLN A 11 -9.29 3.10 3.38
CA GLN A 11 -9.69 3.73 2.14
C GLN A 11 -9.21 5.18 2.16
N HIS A 12 -8.86 5.69 0.99
CA HIS A 12 -8.47 7.08 0.84
C HIS A 12 -8.86 7.61 -0.53
N ASP A 13 -9.00 8.93 -0.59
CA ASP A 13 -9.23 9.72 -1.79
C ASP A 13 -8.05 10.68 -1.99
N ASN A 14 -7.70 10.96 -3.25
CA ASN A 14 -6.53 11.77 -3.62
C ASN A 14 -6.79 13.27 -3.44
N THR A 15 -6.91 13.70 -2.20
CA THR A 15 -6.98 15.11 -1.78
C THR A 15 -5.62 15.56 -1.22
N SER A 16 -5.47 16.85 -0.91
CA SER A 16 -4.27 17.41 -0.30
C SER A 16 -4.65 18.26 0.94
N PRO A 17 -4.45 17.76 2.18
CA PRO A 17 -3.92 16.44 2.52
C PRO A 17 -4.86 15.29 2.14
N VAL A 18 -4.30 14.08 1.95
CA VAL A 18 -5.08 12.88 1.62
C VAL A 18 -6.20 12.63 2.63
N SER A 19 -7.40 12.37 2.12
CA SER A 19 -8.58 12.02 2.90
C SER A 19 -8.60 10.53 3.16
N TYR A 20 -8.75 10.15 4.43
CA TYR A 20 -8.72 8.78 4.92
C TYR A 20 -10.04 8.39 5.56
N PHE A 21 -10.42 7.13 5.36
CA PHE A 21 -11.62 6.54 5.91
C PHE A 21 -11.29 5.21 6.60
N PHE A 22 -11.77 5.08 7.84
CA PHE A 22 -11.77 3.82 8.57
C PHE A 22 -12.95 3.00 8.08
N ARG A 23 -12.70 1.78 7.59
CA ARG A 23 -13.72 0.96 6.93
C ARG A 23 -13.95 -0.35 7.67
N THR A 24 -15.21 -0.62 7.98
CA THR A 24 -15.68 -1.86 8.61
C THR A 24 -16.79 -2.48 7.77
N GLY A 25 -16.43 -3.41 6.88
CA GLY A 25 -17.37 -3.96 5.91
C GLY A 25 -17.86 -2.91 4.90
N GLN A 26 -19.15 -2.55 4.98
CA GLN A 26 -19.77 -1.53 4.12
C GLN A 26 -19.78 -0.14 4.75
N ASP A 27 -19.64 -0.06 6.07
CA ASP A 27 -19.64 1.21 6.78
C ASP A 27 -18.24 1.84 6.79
N ARG A 28 -18.20 3.17 6.85
CA ARG A 28 -16.95 3.93 6.94
C ARG A 28 -17.11 5.20 7.79
N ALA A 29 -16.03 5.58 8.46
CA ALA A 29 -15.92 6.85 9.18
C ALA A 29 -14.76 7.68 8.61
N GLN A 30 -14.97 9.00 8.46
CA GLN A 30 -13.92 9.94 8.05
C GLN A 30 -12.91 10.10 9.18
N LEU A 31 -11.63 9.82 8.90
CA LEU A 31 -10.57 9.83 9.90
C LEU A 31 -9.89 11.19 10.02
N ASN A 32 -9.88 12.00 8.97
CA ASN A 32 -9.22 13.31 8.98
C ASN A 32 -9.78 14.22 10.07
N ASP A 33 -11.09 14.16 10.31
CA ASP A 33 -11.78 14.97 11.32
C ASP A 33 -11.47 14.51 12.75
N LEU A 34 -10.90 13.32 12.90
CA LEU A 34 -10.50 12.74 14.18
C LEU A 34 -9.01 12.97 14.47
N VAL A 35 -8.27 13.60 13.56
CA VAL A 35 -6.87 13.95 13.81
C VAL A 35 -6.83 15.02 14.90
N GLY A 36 -6.18 14.71 16.01
CA GLY A 36 -6.20 15.50 17.23
C GLY A 36 -7.11 14.93 18.32
N GLU A 37 -8.01 14.00 17.99
CA GLU A 37 -8.92 13.37 18.94
C GLU A 37 -8.35 12.07 19.50
N THR A 38 -8.86 11.66 20.66
CA THR A 38 -8.55 10.33 21.21
C THR A 38 -9.44 9.29 20.58
N ILE A 39 -8.85 8.22 20.06
CA ILE A 39 -9.59 7.10 19.47
C ILE A 39 -9.24 5.80 20.19
N TRP A 40 -10.19 4.87 20.20
CA TRP A 40 -9.99 3.51 20.68
C TRP A 40 -10.35 2.52 19.58
N ILE A 41 -9.50 1.52 19.37
CA ILE A 41 -9.75 0.40 18.47
C ILE A 41 -9.75 -0.88 19.30
N LYS A 42 -10.94 -1.48 19.42
CA LYS A 42 -11.18 -2.65 20.27
C LYS A 42 -11.43 -3.88 19.41
N PHE A 43 -10.55 -4.87 19.47
CA PHE A 43 -10.73 -6.17 18.84
C PHE A 43 -11.82 -6.98 19.58
N LYS A 44 -12.82 -7.46 18.83
CA LYS A 44 -13.99 -8.16 19.38
C LYS A 44 -13.85 -9.69 19.39
N GLY A 45 -12.64 -10.21 19.18
CA GLY A 45 -12.37 -11.66 19.25
C GLY A 45 -12.85 -12.48 18.06
N GLU A 46 -13.25 -11.84 16.96
CA GLU A 46 -13.72 -12.50 15.74
C GLU A 46 -12.89 -12.05 14.53
N ILE A 47 -12.47 -13.01 13.70
CA ILE A 47 -11.75 -12.74 12.46
C ILE A 47 -12.47 -13.46 11.32
N ASN A 48 -12.73 -12.73 10.24
CA ASN A 48 -13.42 -13.23 9.06
C ASN A 48 -12.58 -12.98 7.81
N CYS A 49 -12.60 -13.93 6.87
CA CYS A 49 -12.01 -13.76 5.56
C CYS A 49 -12.65 -12.56 4.85
N ILE A 50 -11.82 -11.65 4.33
CA ILE A 50 -12.33 -10.45 3.65
C ILE A 50 -12.97 -10.75 2.29
N HIS A 51 -12.74 -11.94 1.73
CA HIS A 51 -13.28 -12.36 0.43
C HIS A 51 -14.55 -13.21 0.58
N CYS A 52 -14.53 -14.22 1.47
CA CYS A 52 -15.64 -15.17 1.60
C CYS A 52 -16.39 -15.11 2.94
N GLY A 53 -16.02 -14.22 3.86
CA GLY A 53 -16.69 -14.05 5.16
C GLY A 53 -16.45 -15.17 6.19
N ARG A 54 -15.81 -16.28 5.79
CA ARG A 54 -15.52 -17.43 6.67
C ARG A 54 -14.79 -17.00 7.95
N ARG A 55 -15.31 -17.41 9.11
CA ARG A 55 -14.65 -17.23 10.40
C ARG A 55 -13.36 -18.05 10.48
N VAL A 56 -12.26 -17.43 10.92
CA VAL A 56 -10.92 -18.04 10.98
C VAL A 56 -10.19 -17.61 12.25
N LYS A 57 -9.08 -18.29 12.58
CA LYS A 57 -8.20 -17.93 13.71
C LYS A 57 -7.05 -16.99 13.31
N LYS A 58 -6.75 -16.89 12.03
CA LYS A 58 -5.72 -16.01 11.45
C LYS A 58 -6.00 -15.76 9.97
N THR A 59 -5.40 -14.72 9.41
CA THR A 59 -5.48 -14.39 8.00
C THR A 59 -4.12 -14.54 7.30
N TYR A 60 -4.18 -14.64 5.98
CA TYR A 60 -3.06 -14.71 5.05
C TYR A 60 -3.15 -13.55 4.06
N ASN A 61 -2.02 -13.07 3.55
CA ASN A 61 -1.92 -11.96 2.58
C ASN A 61 -2.86 -10.77 2.86
N SER A 62 -2.91 -10.31 4.12
CA SER A 62 -3.76 -9.17 4.54
C SER A 62 -5.28 -9.41 4.43
N GLY A 63 -5.78 -10.57 4.84
CA GLY A 63 -7.22 -10.76 5.10
C GLY A 63 -7.85 -12.05 4.58
N SER A 64 -7.12 -12.88 3.86
CA SER A 64 -7.61 -14.13 3.28
C SER A 64 -7.63 -15.27 4.29
N CYS A 65 -8.65 -16.15 4.23
CA CYS A 65 -8.53 -17.49 4.79
C CYS A 65 -7.61 -18.35 3.92
N PHE A 66 -7.16 -19.51 4.44
CA PHE A 66 -6.23 -20.37 3.72
C PHE A 66 -6.74 -20.82 2.32
N PRO A 67 -7.99 -21.27 2.13
CA PRO A 67 -8.51 -21.58 0.80
C PRO A 67 -8.50 -20.39 -0.15
N CYS A 68 -9.00 -19.22 0.28
CA CYS A 68 -8.96 -18.01 -0.56
C CYS A 68 -7.53 -17.59 -0.92
N PHE A 69 -6.58 -17.76 -0.02
CA PHE A 69 -5.16 -17.48 -0.29
C PHE A 69 -4.58 -18.44 -1.34
N ARG A 70 -4.93 -19.73 -1.26
CA ARG A 70 -4.48 -20.74 -2.22
C ARG A 70 -5.16 -20.61 -3.60
N ASP A 71 -6.45 -20.25 -3.61
CA ASP A 71 -7.29 -20.42 -4.80
C ASP A 71 -7.52 -19.11 -5.58
N LEU A 72 -7.59 -17.95 -4.91
CA LEU A 72 -7.89 -16.68 -5.61
C LEU A 72 -6.66 -16.14 -6.35
N ALA A 73 -6.89 -15.60 -7.55
CA ALA A 73 -5.85 -15.03 -8.41
C ALA A 73 -5.16 -13.80 -7.80
N GLU A 74 -5.87 -12.98 -7.02
CA GLU A 74 -5.31 -11.83 -6.28
C GLU A 74 -4.28 -12.22 -5.20
N ASN A 75 -4.23 -13.51 -4.84
CA ASN A 75 -3.25 -14.08 -3.92
C ASN A 75 -2.18 -14.92 -4.64
N ASP A 76 -2.15 -14.89 -5.97
CA ASP A 76 -1.17 -15.64 -6.74
C ASP A 76 0.24 -15.03 -6.64
N LEU A 77 1.26 -15.85 -6.87
CA LEU A 77 2.67 -15.44 -6.72
C LEU A 77 3.01 -14.27 -7.65
N CYS A 78 2.45 -14.26 -8.86
CA CYS A 78 2.68 -13.20 -9.84
C CYS A 78 2.10 -11.83 -9.43
N ILE A 79 1.24 -11.78 -8.41
CA ILE A 79 0.78 -10.51 -7.84
C ILE A 79 1.89 -9.83 -7.04
N VAL A 80 2.70 -10.62 -6.33
CA VAL A 80 3.85 -10.17 -5.55
C VAL A 80 5.12 -10.07 -6.41
N LYS A 81 5.24 -10.94 -7.41
CA LYS A 81 6.36 -11.02 -8.35
C LYS A 81 5.86 -10.84 -9.79
N PRO A 82 5.63 -9.59 -10.24
CA PRO A 82 4.98 -9.29 -11.52
C PRO A 82 5.70 -9.92 -12.73
N GLU A 83 7.03 -10.05 -12.67
CA GLU A 83 7.88 -10.70 -13.67
C GLU A 83 7.54 -12.19 -13.89
N LEU A 84 6.95 -12.85 -12.88
CA LEU A 84 6.50 -14.24 -12.94
C LEU A 84 5.06 -14.40 -13.44
N CYS A 85 4.46 -13.35 -13.99
CA CYS A 85 3.14 -13.46 -14.62
C CYS A 85 3.16 -14.54 -15.70
N HIS A 86 2.16 -15.42 -15.62
CA HIS A 86 2.03 -16.64 -16.42
C HIS A 86 0.72 -16.65 -17.23
N PHE A 87 0.15 -15.47 -17.46
CA PHE A 87 -1.07 -15.31 -18.28
C PHE A 87 -0.88 -15.86 -19.70
N ASP A 88 0.30 -15.62 -20.30
CA ASP A 88 0.70 -16.13 -21.62
C ASP A 88 0.79 -17.66 -21.69
N LYS A 89 0.90 -18.33 -20.54
CA LYS A 89 0.94 -19.79 -20.44
C LYS A 89 -0.45 -20.43 -20.28
N GLY A 90 -1.51 -19.63 -20.15
CA GLY A 90 -2.87 -20.12 -19.91
C GLY A 90 -3.07 -20.76 -18.54
N THR A 91 -2.15 -20.56 -17.59
CA THR A 91 -2.19 -21.19 -16.25
C THR A 91 -2.71 -20.27 -15.14
N CYS A 92 -3.29 -19.12 -15.50
CA CYS A 92 -3.84 -18.18 -14.54
C CYS A 92 -4.94 -18.85 -13.71
N ARG A 93 -4.97 -18.61 -12.38
CA ARG A 93 -6.01 -19.16 -11.50
C ARG A 93 -7.41 -18.69 -11.91
N ASP A 94 -7.48 -17.51 -12.51
CA ASP A 94 -8.67 -16.91 -13.09
C ASP A 94 -8.25 -16.08 -14.31
N GLU A 95 -8.62 -16.55 -15.50
CA GLU A 95 -8.27 -15.90 -16.77
C GLU A 95 -8.93 -14.53 -16.92
N ALA A 96 -10.18 -14.36 -16.50
CA ALA A 96 -10.89 -13.09 -16.57
C ALA A 96 -10.22 -12.05 -15.66
N PHE A 97 -9.80 -12.46 -14.46
CA PHE A 97 -8.98 -11.64 -13.58
C PHE A 97 -7.64 -11.27 -14.25
N GLY A 98 -6.95 -12.23 -14.85
CA GLY A 98 -5.68 -11.99 -15.54
C GLY A 98 -5.81 -10.97 -16.69
N ALA A 99 -6.85 -11.07 -17.50
CA ALA A 99 -7.12 -10.12 -18.57
C ALA A 99 -7.43 -8.71 -18.02
N ALA A 100 -8.23 -8.63 -16.97
CA ALA A 100 -8.63 -7.37 -16.35
C ALA A 100 -7.54 -6.69 -15.51
N HIS A 101 -6.56 -7.45 -14.99
CA HIS A 101 -5.54 -6.92 -14.08
C HIS A 101 -4.11 -7.01 -14.57
N CYS A 102 -3.73 -8.07 -15.29
CA CYS A 102 -2.36 -8.26 -15.78
C CYS A 102 -2.17 -7.66 -17.17
N MET A 103 -3.19 -7.76 -18.03
CA MET A 103 -3.14 -7.32 -19.44
C MET A 103 -3.70 -5.90 -19.62
N GLN A 104 -3.29 -5.00 -18.72
CA GLN A 104 -3.65 -3.59 -18.75
C GLN A 104 -2.39 -2.73 -18.80
N PRO A 105 -2.48 -1.45 -19.23
CA PRO A 105 -1.36 -0.53 -19.16
C PRO A 105 -0.82 -0.37 -17.73
N HIS A 106 0.44 -0.75 -17.53
CA HIS A 106 1.14 -0.60 -16.26
C HIS A 106 2.21 0.47 -16.38
N ILE A 107 2.56 1.04 -15.24
CA ILE A 107 3.68 1.94 -15.13
C ILE A 107 4.73 1.35 -14.20
N VAL A 108 5.98 1.67 -14.50
CA VAL A 108 7.11 1.61 -13.57
C VAL A 108 7.33 3.02 -13.06
N TYR A 109 7.54 3.18 -11.76
CA TYR A 109 7.70 4.48 -11.13
C TYR A 109 8.82 4.49 -10.10
N LEU A 110 9.32 5.69 -9.81
CA LEU A 110 10.06 5.99 -8.60
C LEU A 110 9.11 6.56 -7.54
N ALA A 111 9.27 6.14 -6.29
CA ALA A 111 8.53 6.69 -5.16
C ALA A 111 9.49 7.04 -4.02
N LEU A 112 9.39 8.26 -3.50
CA LEU A 112 10.13 8.71 -2.33
C LEU A 112 9.22 8.67 -1.10
N SER A 113 9.55 7.83 -0.12
CA SER A 113 8.79 7.69 1.14
C SER A 113 9.65 8.05 2.35
N SER A 114 10.65 7.23 2.64
CA SER A 114 11.84 7.58 3.42
C SER A 114 13.10 7.53 2.57
N GLU A 115 13.16 6.56 1.66
CA GLU A 115 14.15 6.44 0.59
C GLU A 115 13.42 6.36 -0.76
N VAL A 116 14.17 6.55 -1.86
CA VAL A 116 13.66 6.31 -3.21
C VAL A 116 13.63 4.82 -3.48
N LYS A 117 12.55 4.32 -4.05
CA LYS A 117 12.42 2.94 -4.54
C LYS A 117 11.81 2.92 -5.93
N VAL A 118 12.03 1.82 -6.63
CA VAL A 118 11.32 1.50 -7.86
C VAL A 118 10.10 0.65 -7.50
N GLY A 119 9.00 0.84 -8.23
CA GLY A 119 7.80 0.03 -8.05
C GLY A 119 6.95 -0.03 -9.31
N ILE A 120 6.02 -0.98 -9.36
CA ILE A 120 5.03 -1.06 -10.44
C ILE A 120 3.59 -0.95 -9.96
N THR A 121 2.73 -0.49 -10.86
CA THR A 121 1.29 -0.44 -10.64
C THR A 121 0.53 -0.35 -11.96
N TRP A 122 -0.74 -0.73 -11.93
CA TRP A 122 -1.67 -0.40 -12.99
C TRP A 122 -1.80 1.13 -13.10
N LYS A 123 -1.77 1.67 -14.32
CA LYS A 123 -1.74 3.13 -14.59
C LYS A 123 -2.88 3.87 -13.89
N ALA A 124 -4.10 3.34 -13.98
CA ALA A 124 -5.28 3.94 -13.35
C ALA A 124 -5.23 3.98 -11.81
N ASN A 125 -4.37 3.15 -11.18
CA ASN A 125 -4.25 3.02 -9.73
C ASN A 125 -2.97 3.69 -9.17
N MET A 126 -2.28 4.50 -9.98
CA MET A 126 -0.97 5.09 -9.68
C MET A 126 -0.94 5.85 -8.35
N LEU A 127 -1.74 6.91 -8.25
CA LEU A 127 -1.78 7.76 -7.05
C LEU A 127 -2.17 6.95 -5.83
N LYS A 128 -3.17 6.08 -5.96
CA LYS A 128 -3.62 5.24 -4.86
C LYS A 128 -2.51 4.30 -4.35
N ARG A 129 -1.71 3.73 -5.26
CA ARG A 129 -0.57 2.87 -4.91
C ARG A 129 0.51 3.63 -4.14
N TRP A 130 0.84 4.85 -4.57
CA TRP A 130 1.83 5.68 -3.89
C TRP A 130 1.37 6.10 -2.49
N VAL A 131 0.09 6.47 -2.36
CA VAL A 131 -0.52 6.76 -1.06
C VAL A 131 -0.44 5.53 -0.16
N ASP A 132 -0.84 4.34 -0.63
CA ASP A 132 -0.77 3.08 0.14
C ASP A 132 0.64 2.74 0.63
N GLN A 133 1.67 3.22 -0.08
CA GLN A 133 3.08 3.04 0.25
C GLN A 133 3.65 4.15 1.16
N GLY A 134 2.88 5.20 1.46
CA GLY A 134 3.35 6.34 2.26
C GLY A 134 4.36 7.23 1.52
N ALA A 135 4.33 7.25 0.19
CA ALA A 135 5.20 8.08 -0.62
C ALA A 135 4.80 9.56 -0.52
N ILE A 136 5.77 10.45 -0.37
CA ILE A 136 5.56 11.90 -0.43
C ILE A 136 5.73 12.44 -1.86
N GLN A 137 6.44 11.71 -2.71
CA GLN A 137 6.59 12.01 -4.12
C GLN A 137 6.57 10.73 -4.94
N GLY A 138 5.99 10.81 -6.14
CA GLY A 138 5.99 9.74 -7.14
C GLY A 138 6.33 10.30 -8.51
N LEU A 139 7.08 9.54 -9.31
CA LEU A 139 7.47 9.89 -10.67
C LEU A 139 7.30 8.65 -11.56
N PRO A 140 6.38 8.62 -12.53
CA PRO A 140 6.34 7.56 -13.52
C PRO A 140 7.57 7.66 -14.43
N ILE A 141 8.20 6.51 -14.71
CA ILE A 141 9.45 6.43 -15.48
C ILE A 141 9.37 5.48 -16.68
N ALA A 142 8.37 4.60 -16.73
CA ALA A 142 8.06 3.80 -17.91
C ALA A 142 6.57 3.47 -17.97
N GLU A 143 6.02 3.28 -19.18
CA GLU A 143 4.67 2.78 -19.42
C GLU A 143 4.71 1.58 -20.37
N VAL A 144 4.04 0.50 -19.99
CA VAL A 144 4.10 -0.79 -20.67
C VAL A 144 2.70 -1.40 -20.81
N PRO A 145 2.46 -2.24 -21.84
CA PRO A 145 1.13 -2.80 -22.09
C PRO A 145 0.72 -3.92 -21.12
N SER A 146 1.65 -4.46 -20.31
CA SER A 146 1.33 -5.56 -19.40
C SER A 146 2.11 -5.49 -18.09
N ARG A 147 1.52 -6.11 -17.06
CA ARG A 147 2.11 -6.25 -15.72
C ARG A 147 3.44 -7.00 -15.75
N LYS A 148 3.56 -8.03 -16.60
CA LYS A 148 4.77 -8.85 -16.73
C LYS A 148 5.96 -8.02 -17.14
N LEU A 149 5.77 -7.19 -18.17
CA LEU A 149 6.82 -6.33 -18.70
C LEU A 149 7.24 -5.26 -17.68
N ALA A 150 6.27 -4.72 -16.93
CA ALA A 150 6.56 -3.79 -15.84
C ALA A 150 7.45 -4.45 -14.78
N GLY A 151 7.12 -5.69 -14.40
CA GLY A 151 7.91 -6.48 -13.45
C GLY A 151 9.33 -6.76 -13.92
N GLN A 152 9.50 -7.09 -15.20
CA GLN A 152 10.84 -7.31 -15.78
C GLN A 152 11.69 -6.04 -15.67
N ILE A 153 11.12 -4.87 -16.04
CA ILE A 153 11.83 -3.59 -15.91
C ILE A 153 12.11 -3.27 -14.43
N GLU A 154 11.15 -3.49 -13.52
CA GLU A 154 11.33 -3.29 -12.07
C GLU A 154 12.49 -4.11 -11.52
N VAL A 155 12.61 -5.39 -11.90
CA VAL A 155 13.69 -6.28 -11.46
C VAL A 155 15.06 -5.79 -11.94
N GLU A 156 15.17 -5.31 -13.19
CA GLU A 156 16.43 -4.73 -13.69
C GLU A 156 16.80 -3.47 -12.91
N LEU A 157 15.86 -2.53 -12.76
CA LEU A 157 16.12 -1.27 -12.08
C LEU A 157 16.37 -1.43 -10.57
N ALA A 158 15.72 -2.40 -9.92
CA ALA A 158 15.88 -2.67 -8.49
C ALA A 158 17.30 -3.12 -8.13
N GLN A 159 18.09 -3.62 -9.08
CA GLN A 159 19.50 -3.97 -8.84
C GLN A 159 20.38 -2.74 -8.59
N HIS A 160 19.94 -1.56 -9.04
CA HIS A 160 20.71 -0.31 -8.98
C HIS A 160 20.23 0.66 -7.89
N ILE A 161 19.17 0.31 -7.14
CA ILE A 161 18.63 1.14 -6.07
C ILE A 161 18.38 0.34 -4.79
N SER A 162 18.53 0.98 -3.63
CA SER A 162 18.26 0.32 -2.36
C SER A 162 16.76 0.13 -2.14
N ASP A 163 16.24 -1.07 -2.41
CA ASP A 163 14.82 -1.40 -2.15
C ASP A 163 14.56 -1.80 -0.68
N LYS A 164 14.84 -0.90 0.26
CA LYS A 164 14.47 -1.10 1.67
C LYS A 164 13.74 0.11 2.22
N THR A 165 12.41 0.09 2.10
CA THR A 165 11.56 1.07 2.80
C THR A 165 11.64 0.83 4.31
N ASN A 166 12.33 1.72 5.03
CA ASN A 166 12.23 1.74 6.50
C ASN A 166 10.95 2.49 6.90
N TRP A 167 9.89 1.73 7.16
CA TRP A 167 8.60 2.27 7.55
C TRP A 167 8.65 3.14 8.81
N ARG A 168 9.60 2.90 9.73
CA ARG A 168 9.78 3.75 10.92
C ARG A 168 10.27 5.13 10.50
N ARG A 169 11.33 5.21 9.69
CA ARG A 169 11.84 6.48 9.16
C ARG A 169 10.77 7.23 8.37
N MET A 170 9.97 6.51 7.58
CA MET A 170 8.85 7.07 6.80
C MET A 170 7.80 7.75 7.68
N LEU A 171 7.43 7.16 8.82
CA LEU A 171 6.46 7.72 9.76
C LEU A 171 7.05 8.83 10.64
N LYS A 172 8.38 8.86 10.84
CA LYS A 172 9.09 9.99 11.46
C LYS A 172 9.33 11.18 10.52
N SER A 173 8.92 11.07 9.26
CA SER A 173 9.23 12.04 8.22
C SER A 173 10.75 12.26 8.01
N GLU A 174 11.55 11.22 8.32
CA GLU A 174 12.99 11.19 8.04
C GLU A 174 13.21 10.80 6.57
N ILE A 175 13.10 11.78 5.69
CA ILE A 175 13.14 11.62 4.24
C ILE A 175 14.55 11.89 3.71
N ALA A 176 15.05 11.00 2.86
CA ALA A 176 16.30 11.19 2.15
C ALA A 176 16.23 12.41 1.20
N LYS A 177 17.31 13.19 1.17
CA LYS A 177 17.47 14.29 0.20
C LYS A 177 17.88 13.73 -1.15
N ARG A 178 16.93 13.14 -1.89
CA ARG A 178 17.14 12.60 -3.23
C ARG A 178 16.16 13.26 -4.21
N ASP A 179 16.69 13.63 -5.37
CA ASP A 179 15.90 14.17 -6.49
C ASP A 179 15.47 13.02 -7.39
N LEU A 180 14.15 12.83 -7.54
CA LEU A 180 13.60 11.76 -8.37
C LEU A 180 13.99 11.86 -9.84
N ARG A 181 14.18 13.07 -10.39
CA ARG A 181 14.61 13.24 -11.78
C ARG A 181 16.05 12.76 -11.94
N LYS A 182 16.95 13.15 -11.04
CA LYS A 182 18.35 12.69 -11.08
C LYS A 182 18.45 11.17 -10.97
N VAL A 183 17.71 10.57 -10.04
CA VAL A 183 17.67 9.10 -9.91
C VAL A 183 17.12 8.43 -11.16
N ARG A 184 16.11 9.03 -11.81
CA ARG A 184 15.60 8.51 -13.08
C ARG A 184 16.67 8.52 -14.17
N GLU A 185 17.39 9.62 -14.35
CA GLU A 185 18.44 9.70 -15.36
C GLU A 185 19.55 8.66 -15.09
N GLU A 186 20.00 8.53 -13.83
CA GLU A 186 20.96 7.50 -13.42
C GLU A 186 20.49 6.08 -13.78
N LEU A 187 19.19 5.80 -13.62
CA LEU A 187 18.61 4.49 -13.92
C LEU A 187 18.38 4.26 -15.41
N PHE A 188 18.08 5.30 -16.20
CA PHE A 188 17.84 5.16 -17.64
C PHE A 188 19.08 4.64 -18.38
N ASP A 189 20.27 5.01 -17.93
CA ASP A 189 21.54 4.51 -18.47
C ASP A 189 21.72 3.00 -18.26
N THR A 190 21.10 2.43 -17.23
CA THR A 190 21.19 0.99 -16.91
C THR A 190 20.11 0.15 -17.57
N VAL A 191 19.12 0.76 -18.23
CA VAL A 191 17.99 0.03 -18.85
C VAL A 191 18.45 -0.68 -20.14
N PRO A 192 18.21 -2.00 -20.26
CA PRO A 192 18.46 -2.74 -21.50
C PRO A 192 17.73 -2.19 -22.73
N ASP A 193 18.35 -2.27 -23.91
CA ASP A 193 17.83 -1.74 -25.18
C ASP A 193 16.38 -2.11 -25.47
N GLN A 194 16.01 -3.38 -25.22
CA GLN A 194 14.65 -3.88 -25.48
C GLN A 194 13.55 -3.12 -24.71
N PHE A 195 13.90 -2.50 -23.57
CA PHE A 195 12.96 -1.77 -22.73
C PHE A 195 12.99 -0.24 -22.94
N ARG A 196 13.98 0.29 -23.67
CA ARG A 196 14.17 1.74 -23.86
C ARG A 196 12.96 2.43 -24.49
N GLN A 197 12.24 1.73 -25.38
CA GLN A 197 11.03 2.23 -26.03
C GLN A 197 9.88 2.57 -25.06
N TYR A 198 9.90 2.02 -23.83
CA TYR A 198 8.83 2.21 -22.84
C TYR A 198 9.13 3.36 -21.85
N LEU A 199 10.33 3.93 -21.89
CA LEU A 199 10.77 4.94 -20.93
C LEU A 199 10.05 6.28 -21.13
N LEU A 200 9.74 6.93 -20.01
CA LEU A 200 9.06 8.23 -19.96
C LEU A 200 10.04 9.34 -19.57
N VAL A 201 10.52 10.09 -20.56
CA VAL A 201 11.46 11.22 -20.38
C VAL A 201 10.76 12.44 -19.77
N ASP A 202 9.46 12.62 -20.05
CA ASP A 202 8.68 13.78 -19.60
C ASP A 202 7.75 13.47 -18.41
N GLY A 203 8.06 12.42 -17.65
CA GLY A 203 7.31 12.09 -16.43
C GLY A 203 7.24 13.27 -15.46
N GLU A 204 6.04 13.48 -14.90
CA GLU A 204 5.78 14.52 -13.91
C GLU A 204 5.98 14.00 -12.48
N ILE A 205 6.55 14.86 -11.62
CA ILE A 205 6.61 14.56 -10.19
C ILE A 205 5.27 14.92 -9.57
N HIS A 206 4.63 13.94 -8.94
CA HIS A 206 3.45 14.16 -8.12
C HIS A 206 3.86 14.26 -6.66
N SER A 207 3.39 15.30 -5.97
CA SER A 207 3.60 15.47 -4.53
C SER A 207 2.36 15.04 -3.75
N ILE A 208 2.57 14.40 -2.60
CA ILE A 208 1.52 13.85 -1.74
C ILE A 208 1.72 14.39 -0.33
N SER A 209 0.65 14.95 0.24
CA SER A 209 0.60 15.47 1.60
C SER A 209 -0.34 14.61 2.44
N TYR A 210 0.00 14.44 3.73
CA TYR A 210 -0.73 13.56 4.65
C TYR A 210 -1.28 14.34 5.83
N PRO A 211 -2.44 13.96 6.39
CA PRO A 211 -2.99 14.60 7.58
C PRO A 211 -2.16 14.17 8.79
N GLN A 212 -1.28 15.06 9.25
CA GLN A 212 -0.41 14.80 10.40
C GLN A 212 -0.13 16.12 11.13
N VAL A 213 -0.44 16.16 12.42
CA VAL A 213 -0.28 17.35 13.27
C VAL A 213 1.04 17.34 14.04
N SER A 214 1.62 16.17 14.29
CA SER A 214 2.93 16.04 14.95
C SER A 214 3.66 14.77 14.54
N ILE A 215 4.97 14.72 14.82
CA ILE A 215 5.82 13.55 14.57
C ILE A 215 5.81 12.67 15.83
N PRO A 216 5.62 11.34 15.71
CA PRO A 216 5.67 10.46 16.87
C PRO A 216 7.09 10.42 17.46
N GLU A 217 7.23 10.69 18.75
CA GLU A 217 8.52 10.60 19.46
C GLU A 217 9.10 9.18 19.40
N LYS A 218 8.23 8.18 19.60
CA LYS A 218 8.56 6.75 19.56
C LYS A 218 7.61 6.00 18.64
N ILE A 219 8.19 5.11 17.84
CA ILE A 219 7.42 4.23 16.95
C ILE A 219 7.34 2.84 17.55
N THR A 220 6.31 2.63 18.37
CA THR A 220 5.92 1.32 18.90
C THR A 220 4.79 0.76 18.03
N ALA A 221 4.99 -0.40 17.41
CA ALA A 221 3.95 -1.01 16.59
C ALA A 221 2.90 -1.70 17.45
N TRP A 222 1.66 -1.21 17.39
CA TRP A 222 0.51 -1.85 17.99
C TRP A 222 0.20 -3.18 17.29
N ASN A 223 -0.23 -4.15 18.09
CA ASN A 223 -0.63 -5.45 17.60
C ASN A 223 -1.88 -5.96 18.30
N LEU A 224 -2.98 -6.13 17.55
CA LEU A 224 -4.26 -6.59 18.06
C LEU A 224 -4.27 -8.06 18.53
N ASP A 225 -3.29 -8.86 18.09
CA ASP A 225 -3.12 -10.23 18.59
C ASP A 225 -2.58 -10.25 20.03
N LYS A 226 -1.88 -9.18 20.43
CA LYS A 226 -1.26 -9.04 21.76
C LYS A 226 -2.05 -8.12 22.68
N HIS A 227 -2.75 -7.14 22.11
CA HIS A 227 -3.51 -6.14 22.85
C HIS A 227 -4.91 -6.08 22.23
N GLN A 228 -5.93 -6.50 22.99
CA GLN A 228 -7.32 -6.46 22.49
C GLN A 228 -7.86 -5.04 22.34
N GLU A 229 -7.18 -4.05 22.92
CA GLU A 229 -7.53 -2.64 22.82
C GLU A 229 -6.26 -1.84 22.54
N VAL A 230 -6.40 -0.87 21.64
CA VAL A 230 -5.39 0.14 21.31
C VAL A 230 -6.06 1.49 21.42
N SER A 231 -5.42 2.43 22.10
CA SER A 231 -5.94 3.79 22.27
C SER A 231 -4.84 4.84 22.27
N GLY A 232 -5.22 6.07 21.95
CA GLY A 232 -4.33 7.22 21.96
C GLY A 232 -4.90 8.38 21.15
N LYS A 233 -4.23 9.52 21.23
CA LYS A 233 -4.53 10.69 20.40
C LYS A 233 -4.07 10.41 18.97
N LEU A 234 -4.95 10.51 17.99
CA LEU A 234 -4.63 10.36 16.57
C LEU A 234 -3.84 11.58 16.10
N ILE A 235 -2.52 11.45 15.98
CA ILE A 235 -1.64 12.56 15.59
C ILE A 235 -1.34 12.58 14.09
N GLY A 236 -1.66 11.52 13.35
CA GLY A 236 -1.60 11.52 11.91
C GLY A 236 -1.96 10.21 11.25
N ILE A 237 -2.04 10.23 9.92
CA ILE A 237 -2.36 9.07 9.09
C ILE A 237 -1.44 9.09 7.87
N LYS A 238 -0.73 7.99 7.61
CA LYS A 238 0.17 7.89 6.46
C LYS A 238 0.19 6.47 5.91
N GLY A 239 -0.17 6.33 4.63
CA GLY A 239 -0.37 5.04 3.98
C GLY A 239 -1.41 4.20 4.69
N GLN A 240 -1.02 3.02 5.17
CA GLN A 240 -1.91 2.11 5.89
C GLN A 240 -1.71 2.17 7.42
N TYR A 241 -1.13 3.26 7.93
CA TYR A 241 -0.81 3.45 9.35
C TYR A 241 -1.66 4.55 9.96
N LEU A 242 -2.30 4.23 11.09
CA LEU A 242 -2.74 5.24 12.06
C LEU A 242 -1.57 5.54 13.00
N ILE A 243 -1.26 6.82 13.17
CA ILE A 243 -0.19 7.31 14.02
C ILE A 243 -0.83 7.88 15.27
N LEU A 244 -0.67 7.18 16.39
CA LEU A 244 -1.12 7.62 17.71
C LEU A 244 0.09 8.15 18.49
N ASP A 245 -0.15 9.02 19.46
CA ASP A 245 0.86 9.40 20.45
C ASP A 245 1.41 8.21 21.26
N THR A 246 0.60 7.17 21.47
CA THR A 246 0.99 5.94 22.18
C THR A 246 1.71 4.91 21.31
N GLY A 247 1.67 5.04 19.97
CA GLY A 247 2.23 4.06 19.04
C GLY A 247 1.57 4.10 17.66
N VAL A 248 1.83 3.12 16.81
CA VAL A 248 1.32 3.10 15.44
C VAL A 248 0.62 1.79 15.11
N LEU A 249 -0.51 1.86 14.43
CA LEU A 249 -1.27 0.69 14.01
C LEU A 249 -1.27 0.56 12.49
N ASN A 250 -0.69 -0.53 11.97
CA ASN A 250 -0.86 -0.89 10.56
C ASN A 250 -2.24 -1.53 10.37
N VAL A 251 -3.19 -0.78 9.82
CA VAL A 251 -4.59 -1.19 9.65
C VAL A 251 -4.69 -2.38 8.70
N ARG A 252 -3.96 -2.34 7.58
CA ARG A 252 -3.99 -3.40 6.56
C ARG A 252 -3.60 -4.76 7.13
N LYS A 253 -2.65 -4.81 8.08
CA LYS A 253 -2.25 -6.05 8.76
C LYS A 253 -3.42 -6.75 9.44
N PHE A 254 -4.36 -5.99 10.00
CA PHE A 254 -5.51 -6.50 10.75
C PHE A 254 -6.79 -6.57 9.91
N SER A 255 -6.68 -6.57 8.58
CA SER A 255 -7.82 -6.78 7.69
C SER A 255 -8.52 -8.10 8.03
N GLY A 256 -9.85 -8.05 8.16
CA GLY A 256 -10.70 -9.16 8.55
C GLY A 256 -10.95 -9.27 10.05
N TYR A 257 -10.23 -8.52 10.90
CA TYR A 257 -10.49 -8.50 12.35
C TYR A 257 -11.75 -7.69 12.62
N LYS A 258 -12.68 -8.24 13.39
CA LYS A 258 -13.85 -7.51 13.86
C LYS A 258 -13.44 -6.54 14.96
N VAL A 259 -13.56 -5.26 14.68
CA VAL A 259 -13.13 -4.19 15.58
C VAL A 259 -14.28 -3.21 15.84
N ALA A 260 -14.21 -2.51 16.96
CA ALA A 260 -14.95 -1.27 17.18
C ALA A 260 -13.98 -0.09 17.20
N LEU A 261 -14.22 0.90 16.36
CA LEU A 261 -13.64 2.24 16.48
C LEU A 261 -14.56 3.07 17.37
N VAL A 262 -14.01 3.60 18.45
CA VAL A 262 -14.70 4.52 19.37
C VAL A 262 -13.94 5.85 19.38
N VAL A 263 -14.69 6.94 19.39
CA VAL A 263 -14.21 8.33 19.53
C VAL A 263 -15.02 8.99 20.61
#